data_AF-A0A4D4JC70-F1
#
_entry.id   AF-A0A4D4JC70-F1
#
_cell.length_a   1.000
_cell.length_b   1.000
_cell.length_c   1.000
_cell.angle_alpha   90.00
_cell.angle_beta   90.00
_cell.angle_gamma   90.00
#
_symmetry.space_group_name_H-M   'P 1'
#
loop_
_entity.id
_entity.type
_entity.pdbx_description
1 polymer ?
#
loop_
_entity_poly.entity_id
_entity_poly.type
_entity_poly.pdbx_seq_one_letter_code
_entity_poly.pdbx_strand_id
1 'polypeptide(L)'
;MTERAHADLAARQQALLTALLAGGPVPAGFDPARLRAQADALRAKRRRVVAALRPDLPHLLGEEFPARFDEYARANPRRTGTGAADDAAAFAAWLAARGLLAARHARRRRWWRRRADIR
;
A
#
# COMPACT_ATOMS: atom_id res chain seq x y z
N MET A 1 38.96 -11.73 -4.77
CA MET A 1 37.90 -12.62 -5.31
C MET A 1 36.55 -12.35 -4.65
N THR A 2 36.50 -12.33 -3.31
CA THR A 2 35.37 -11.91 -2.46
C THR A 2 34.55 -10.73 -2.97
N GLU A 3 35.18 -9.60 -3.31
CA GLU A 3 34.48 -8.35 -3.64
C GLU A 3 33.44 -8.48 -4.77
N ARG A 4 33.76 -9.24 -5.83
CA ARG A 4 32.81 -9.50 -6.92
C ARG A 4 31.64 -10.36 -6.46
N ALA A 5 31.89 -11.39 -5.65
CA ALA A 5 30.84 -12.23 -5.09
C ALA A 5 29.92 -11.47 -4.12
N HIS A 6 30.45 -10.48 -3.38
CA HIS A 6 29.65 -9.59 -2.55
C HIS A 6 28.77 -8.65 -3.40
N ALA A 7 29.32 -8.06 -4.46
CA ALA A 7 28.57 -7.22 -5.40
C ALA A 7 27.46 -8.01 -6.12
N ASP A 8 27.76 -9.23 -6.59
CA ASP A 8 26.79 -10.14 -7.23
C ASP A 8 25.64 -10.50 -6.28
N LEU A 9 25.94 -10.75 -5.00
CA LEU A 9 24.93 -11.03 -3.97
C LEU A 9 24.05 -9.80 -3.72
N ALA A 10 24.64 -8.62 -3.54
CA ALA A 10 23.91 -7.38 -3.34
C ALA A 10 23.00 -7.04 -4.53
N ALA A 11 23.46 -7.24 -5.76
CA ALA A 11 22.66 -7.07 -6.97
C ALA A 11 21.46 -8.03 -7.01
N ARG A 12 21.65 -9.31 -6.66
CA ARG A 12 20.56 -10.32 -6.58
C ARG A 12 19.55 -9.98 -5.48
N GLN A 13 20.02 -9.51 -4.32
CA GLN A 13 19.15 -9.04 -3.23
C GLN A 13 18.32 -7.83 -3.65
N GLN A 14 18.93 -6.84 -4.32
CA GLN A 14 18.23 -5.65 -4.81
C GLN A 14 17.21 -5.98 -5.91
N ALA A 15 17.52 -6.92 -6.80
CA ALA A 15 16.55 -7.43 -7.79
C ALA A 15 15.35 -8.11 -7.10
N LEU A 16 15.59 -8.94 -6.08
CA LEU A 16 14.53 -9.58 -5.30
C LEU A 16 13.64 -8.58 -4.56
N LEU A 17 14.23 -7.56 -3.92
CA LEU A 17 13.49 -6.48 -3.27
C LEU A 17 12.66 -5.67 -4.27
N THR A 18 13.20 -5.41 -5.47
CA THR A 18 12.50 -4.70 -6.54
C THR A 18 11.31 -5.50 -7.08
N ALA A 19 11.46 -6.82 -7.25
CA ALA A 19 10.35 -7.71 -7.63
C ALA A 19 9.25 -7.75 -6.55
N LEU A 20 9.62 -7.92 -5.28
CA LEU A 20 8.67 -8.03 -4.15
C LEU A 20 7.96 -6.71 -3.81
N LEU A 21 8.65 -5.57 -3.88
CA LEU A 21 8.14 -4.28 -3.40
C LEU A 21 7.64 -3.36 -4.51
N ALA A 22 8.19 -3.48 -5.73
CA ALA A 22 7.88 -2.61 -6.87
C ALA A 22 7.28 -3.34 -8.09
N GLY A 23 7.18 -4.67 -8.07
CA GLY A 23 6.67 -5.44 -9.20
C GLY A 23 7.65 -5.57 -10.38
N GLY A 24 8.96 -5.46 -10.11
CA GLY A 24 10.01 -5.74 -11.09
C GLY A 24 10.05 -7.20 -11.57
N PRO A 25 10.91 -7.52 -12.56
CA PRO A 25 11.01 -8.87 -13.13
C PRO A 25 11.43 -9.91 -12.09
N VAL A 26 10.95 -11.14 -12.25
CA VAL A 26 11.30 -12.29 -11.40
C VAL A 26 12.80 -12.58 -11.54
N PRO A 27 13.60 -12.55 -10.45
CA PRO A 27 15.02 -12.89 -10.54
C PRO A 27 15.23 -14.37 -10.86
N ALA A 28 16.33 -14.70 -11.55
CA ALA A 28 16.67 -16.07 -11.88
C ALA A 28 16.75 -16.97 -10.63
N GLY A 29 16.18 -18.18 -10.71
CA GLY A 29 16.09 -19.14 -9.61
C GLY A 29 14.89 -18.96 -8.67
N PHE A 30 14.06 -17.93 -8.85
CA PHE A 30 12.82 -17.74 -8.07
C PHE A 30 11.58 -18.23 -8.82
N ASP A 31 10.69 -18.92 -8.10
CA ASP A 31 9.38 -19.32 -8.62
C ASP A 31 8.45 -18.09 -8.76
N PRO A 32 7.90 -17.82 -9.96
CA PRO A 32 7.05 -16.65 -10.20
C PRO A 32 5.75 -16.61 -9.37
N ALA A 33 5.16 -17.77 -9.04
CA ALA A 33 3.90 -17.84 -8.31
C ALA A 33 4.11 -17.58 -6.80
N ARG A 34 5.15 -18.18 -6.22
CA ARG A 34 5.61 -17.91 -4.85
C ARG A 34 5.99 -16.44 -4.70
N LEU A 35 6.68 -15.86 -5.67
CA LEU A 35 7.10 -14.45 -5.60
C LEU A 35 5.91 -13.48 -5.62
N ARG A 36 4.89 -13.75 -6.46
CA ARG A 36 3.61 -12.99 -6.44
C ARG A 36 2.90 -13.12 -5.10
N ALA A 37 2.75 -14.34 -4.58
CA ALA A 37 2.11 -14.58 -3.29
C ALA A 37 2.81 -13.86 -2.12
N GLN A 38 4.15 -13.76 -2.15
CA GLN A 38 4.91 -12.98 -1.16
C GLN A 38 4.73 -11.46 -1.33
N ALA A 39 4.71 -10.94 -2.56
CA ALA A 39 4.42 -9.52 -2.81
C ALA A 39 3.02 -9.12 -2.32
N ASP A 40 2.01 -9.96 -2.55
CA ASP A 40 0.64 -9.74 -2.06
C ASP A 40 0.54 -9.88 -0.53
N ALA A 41 1.25 -10.83 0.09
CA ALA A 41 1.33 -10.95 1.55
C ALA A 41 2.00 -9.72 2.20
N LEU A 42 3.08 -9.20 1.61
CA LEU A 42 3.74 -7.96 2.05
C LEU A 42 2.82 -6.75 1.90
N ARG A 43 2.04 -6.66 0.82
CA ARG A 43 1.03 -5.61 0.61
C ARG A 43 -0.10 -5.70 1.63
N ALA A 44 -0.61 -6.90 1.90
CA ALA A 44 -1.61 -7.13 2.95
C ALA A 44 -1.06 -6.75 4.35
N LYS A 45 0.23 -7.01 4.62
CA LYS A 45 0.90 -6.54 5.85
C LYS A 45 0.97 -5.00 5.92
N ARG A 46 1.41 -4.31 4.86
CA ARG A 46 1.37 -2.83 4.77
C ARG A 46 -0.02 -2.30 5.08
N ARG A 47 -1.05 -2.85 4.41
CA ARG A 47 -2.45 -2.45 4.56
C ARG A 47 -2.96 -2.56 6.01
N ARG A 48 -2.66 -3.68 6.69
CA ARG A 48 -3.03 -3.89 8.11
C ARG A 48 -2.35 -2.88 9.03
N VAL A 49 -1.06 -2.60 8.82
CA VAL A 49 -0.31 -1.63 9.63
C VAL A 49 -0.84 -0.20 9.41
N VAL A 50 -1.13 0.19 8.18
CA VAL A 50 -1.73 1.51 7.88
C VAL A 50 -3.15 1.62 8.45
N ALA A 51 -3.96 0.56 8.42
CA ALA A 51 -5.28 0.54 9.06
C ALA A 51 -5.20 0.70 10.59
N ALA A 52 -4.17 0.13 11.24
CA ALA A 52 -3.95 0.27 12.67
C ALA A 52 -3.44 1.67 13.07
N LEU A 53 -2.54 2.26 12.27
CA LEU A 53 -1.99 3.61 12.51
C LEU A 53 -2.97 4.74 12.15
N ARG A 54 -3.87 4.49 11.21
CA ARG A 54 -4.87 5.46 10.70
C ARG A 54 -6.25 4.81 10.57
N PRO A 55 -6.89 4.45 11.70
CA PRO A 55 -8.19 3.78 11.70
C PRO A 55 -9.33 4.64 11.14
N ASP A 56 -9.15 5.97 11.06
CA ASP A 56 -10.09 6.86 10.37
C ASP A 56 -10.23 6.54 8.88
N LEU A 57 -9.16 6.08 8.22
CA LEU A 57 -9.17 5.79 6.78
C LEU A 57 -10.08 4.60 6.39
N PRO A 58 -10.02 3.42 7.04
CA PRO A 58 -11.01 2.36 6.79
C PRO A 58 -12.42 2.73 7.25
N HIS A 59 -12.60 3.50 8.35
CA HIS A 59 -13.93 3.98 8.74
C HIS A 59 -14.54 4.95 7.71
N LEU A 60 -13.72 5.76 7.03
CA LEU A 60 -14.16 6.64 5.95
C LEU A 60 -14.40 5.87 4.66
N LEU A 61 -13.44 5.08 4.17
CA LEU A 61 -13.52 4.40 2.88
C LEU A 61 -14.48 3.20 2.90
N GLY A 62 -14.58 2.46 4.01
CA GLY A 62 -15.35 1.21 4.09
C GLY A 62 -14.72 0.09 3.26
N GLU A 63 -15.56 -0.68 2.58
CA GLU A 63 -15.17 -1.81 1.71
C GLU A 63 -14.21 -1.42 0.57
N GLU A 64 -14.16 -0.14 0.21
CA GLU A 64 -13.21 0.41 -0.76
C GLU A 64 -11.76 0.43 -0.24
N PHE A 65 -11.55 0.42 1.09
CA PHE A 65 -10.22 0.61 1.71
C PHE A 65 -9.14 -0.34 1.16
N PRO A 66 -9.38 -1.66 1.00
CA PRO A 66 -8.38 -2.56 0.43
C PRO A 66 -8.04 -2.25 -1.02
N ALA A 67 -9.05 -1.94 -1.85
CA ALA A 67 -8.84 -1.60 -3.26
C ALA A 67 -8.04 -0.30 -3.42
N ARG A 68 -8.39 0.76 -2.68
CA ARG A 68 -7.66 2.04 -2.72
C ARG A 68 -6.24 1.90 -2.18
N PHE A 69 -6.04 1.11 -1.11
CA PHE A 69 -4.70 0.85 -0.59
C PHE A 69 -3.85 0.06 -1.60
N ASP A 70 -4.43 -0.90 -2.33
CA ASP A 70 -3.68 -1.69 -3.29
C ASP A 70 -3.42 -0.94 -4.61
N GLU A 71 -4.25 0.03 -5.00
CA GLU A 71 -3.95 1.02 -6.04
C GLU A 71 -2.76 1.89 -5.62
N TYR A 72 -2.84 2.51 -4.43
CA TYR A 72 -1.77 3.28 -3.83
C TYR A 72 -0.45 2.50 -3.74
N ALA A 73 -0.48 1.27 -3.23
CA ALA A 73 0.72 0.47 -2.97
C ALA A 73 1.39 -0.07 -4.24
N ARG A 74 0.69 -0.13 -5.38
CA ARG A 74 1.31 -0.36 -6.70
C ARG A 74 2.02 0.91 -7.21
N ALA A 75 1.36 2.06 -7.11
CA ALA A 75 1.94 3.35 -7.51
C ALA A 75 3.05 3.84 -6.56
N ASN A 76 3.08 3.34 -5.32
CA ASN A 76 4.03 3.71 -4.27
C ASN A 76 4.70 2.45 -3.67
N PRO A 77 5.68 1.86 -4.38
CA PRO A 77 6.59 0.85 -3.83
C PRO A 77 7.26 1.33 -2.55
N ARG A 78 7.49 0.43 -1.58
CA ARG A 78 8.26 0.79 -0.38
C ARG A 78 9.72 1.01 -0.73
N ARG A 79 10.29 2.12 -0.24
CA ARG A 79 11.72 2.43 -0.32
C ARG A 79 12.39 2.11 1.02
N THR A 80 13.64 1.66 0.98
CA THR A 80 14.47 1.49 2.17
C THR A 80 14.50 2.80 2.98
N GLY A 81 14.42 2.71 4.31
CA GLY A 81 14.35 3.87 5.20
C GLY A 81 12.96 4.51 5.38
N THR A 82 11.92 4.11 4.63
CA THR A 82 10.55 4.61 4.87
C THR A 82 9.83 3.82 5.97
N GLY A 83 9.32 4.51 6.99
CA GLY A 83 8.69 3.93 8.17
C GLY A 83 7.26 3.43 7.95
N ALA A 84 6.60 3.07 9.05
CA ALA A 84 5.18 2.69 9.04
C ALA A 84 4.26 3.92 9.03
N ALA A 85 4.62 4.96 9.80
CA ALA A 85 3.89 6.23 9.85
C ALA A 85 3.93 6.97 8.50
N ASP A 86 5.07 7.00 7.83
CA ASP A 86 5.25 7.69 6.54
C ASP A 86 4.35 7.11 5.44
N ASP A 87 4.24 5.78 5.37
CA ASP A 87 3.37 5.04 4.43
C ASP A 87 1.88 5.34 4.72
N ALA A 88 1.51 5.52 5.98
CA ALA A 88 0.15 5.91 6.38
C ALA A 88 -0.16 7.40 6.06
N ALA A 89 0.80 8.30 6.28
CA ALA A 89 0.68 9.72 5.93
C ALA A 89 0.65 9.93 4.42
N ALA A 90 1.52 9.26 3.67
CA ALA A 90 1.56 9.29 2.21
C ALA A 90 0.28 8.71 1.59
N PHE A 91 -0.28 7.63 2.14
CA PHE A 91 -1.59 7.13 1.70
C PHE A 91 -2.72 8.16 1.94
N ALA A 92 -2.76 8.79 3.11
CA ALA A 92 -3.74 9.84 3.41
C ALA A 92 -3.62 11.04 2.44
N ALA A 93 -2.39 11.48 2.13
CA ALA A 93 -2.13 12.54 1.16
C ALA A 93 -2.53 12.13 -0.27
N TRP A 94 -2.22 10.91 -0.68
CA TRP A 94 -2.58 10.34 -1.98
C TRP A 94 -4.11 10.24 -2.19
N LEU A 95 -4.86 9.94 -1.12
CA LEU A 95 -6.34 9.97 -1.10
C LEU A 95 -6.89 11.40 -1.15
N ALA A 96 -6.25 12.34 -0.44
CA ALA A 96 -6.64 13.75 -0.41
C ALA A 96 -6.45 14.42 -1.78
N ALA A 97 -5.32 14.20 -2.44
CA ALA A 97 -5.01 14.69 -3.78
C ALA A 97 -5.99 14.17 -4.86
N ARG A 98 -6.64 13.02 -4.62
CA ARG A 98 -7.70 12.46 -5.48
C ARG A 98 -9.11 12.90 -5.08
N GLY A 99 -9.25 13.83 -4.13
CA GLY A 99 -10.53 14.32 -3.61
C GLY A 99 -11.35 13.28 -2.82
N LEU A 100 -10.83 12.07 -2.62
CA LEU A 100 -11.59 10.90 -2.16
C LEU A 100 -12.11 11.09 -0.72
N LEU A 101 -11.29 11.70 0.15
CA LEU A 101 -11.68 12.04 1.52
C LEU A 101 -12.82 13.07 1.53
N ALA A 102 -12.65 14.21 0.84
CA ALA A 102 -13.64 15.29 0.78
C ALA A 102 -14.99 14.81 0.20
N ALA A 103 -14.96 14.09 -0.93
CA ALA A 103 -16.14 13.50 -1.56
C ALA A 103 -16.85 12.48 -0.66
N ARG A 104 -16.11 11.77 0.21
CA ARG A 104 -16.67 10.80 1.16
C ARG A 104 -17.25 11.46 2.40
N HIS A 105 -16.61 12.50 2.95
CA HIS A 105 -17.20 13.33 4.01
C HIS A 105 -18.50 14.01 3.54
N ALA A 106 -18.53 14.54 2.31
CA ALA A 106 -19.73 15.11 1.71
C ALA A 106 -20.86 14.08 1.55
N ARG A 107 -20.55 12.88 1.03
CA ARG A 107 -21.51 11.75 0.97
C ARG A 107 -22.03 11.34 2.35
N ARG A 108 -21.16 11.25 3.36
CA ARG A 108 -21.53 10.93 4.75
C ARG A 108 -22.51 11.98 5.30
N ARG A 109 -22.22 13.28 5.17
CA ARG A 109 -23.13 14.37 5.60
C ARG A 109 -24.51 14.29 4.94
N ARG A 110 -24.59 13.95 3.65
CA ARG A 110 -25.89 13.80 2.95
C ARG A 110 -26.72 12.59 3.44
N TRP A 111 -26.10 11.48 3.84
CA TRP A 111 -26.83 10.34 4.40
C TRP A 111 -27.35 10.58 5.83
N TRP A 112 -26.71 11.46 6.61
CA TRP A 112 -27.21 11.85 7.92
C TRP A 112 -28.42 12.79 7.83
N ARG A 113 -28.39 13.81 6.94
CA ARG A 113 -29.53 14.73 6.75
C ARG A 113 -30.81 13.99 6.36
N ARG A 114 -30.75 13.14 5.32
CA ARG A 114 -31.87 12.26 4.91
C ARG A 114 -32.32 11.22 5.96
N ARG A 115 -31.72 11.19 7.16
CA ARG A 115 -32.12 10.37 8.32
C ARG A 115 -32.39 11.22 9.57
N ALA A 116 -32.57 12.52 9.36
CA ALA A 116 -33.32 13.44 10.21
C ALA A 116 -34.63 13.87 9.51
N ASP A 117 -34.60 13.99 8.17
CA ASP A 117 -35.73 14.39 7.32
C ASP A 117 -36.83 13.31 7.14
N ILE A 118 -36.77 12.19 7.86
CA ILE A 118 -37.79 11.11 7.84
C ILE A 118 -38.34 10.96 9.27
N ARG A 119 -39.19 11.91 9.67
CA ARG A 119 -39.83 11.95 10.99
C ARG A 119 -41.10 12.79 10.95
#